data_AF-A0A914CU30-F1
#
_entry.id   AF-A0A914CU30-F1
#
_cell.length_a   1.000
_cell.length_b   1.000
_cell.length_c   1.000
_cell.angle_alpha   90.00
_cell.angle_beta   90.00
_cell.angle_gamma   90.00
#
_symmetry.space_group_name_H-M   'P 1'
#
loop_
_entity.id
_entity.type
_entity.pdbx_description
1 polymer ?
#
loop_
_entity_poly.entity_id
_entity_poly.type
_entity_poly.pdbx_seq_one_letter_code
_entity_poly.pdbx_strand_id
1 'polypeptide(L)'
;MCTDLFGVNNSFVQSQVSASLNKFGLPSNFNATNVILPNGSLDPWSTLGCNVTRNDTHQIPVTTPGGAHCVDMYPYNSIEPNAVNYTVHLVRQEVMYYLNQTPSNNVSPSNSPASPTSPASSNSPASPSSPTSPNSPASPSSPASPNSPASPSSPASPNSPTSPTPPPSQHQGASMTSVSLATFLLGLIITIKCC
;
A
#
# COMPACT_ATOMS: atom_id res chain seq x y z
N MET A 1 7.94 11.28 -21.88
CA MET A 1 8.95 11.20 -20.79
C MET A 1 10.08 10.23 -21.12
N CYS A 2 9.88 8.90 -21.16
CA CYS A 2 10.99 7.96 -21.40
C CYS A 2 11.69 8.20 -22.76
N THR A 3 10.90 8.50 -23.80
CA THR A 3 11.44 8.87 -25.11
C THR A 3 12.27 10.14 -25.05
N ASP A 4 11.78 11.17 -24.36
CA ASP A 4 12.39 12.51 -24.35
C ASP A 4 13.66 12.56 -23.48
N LEU A 5 13.69 11.80 -22.39
CA LEU A 5 14.82 11.77 -21.45
C LEU A 5 15.88 10.73 -21.83
N PHE A 6 15.45 9.58 -22.36
CA PHE A 6 16.33 8.42 -22.51
C PHE A 6 16.36 7.87 -23.95
N GLY A 7 15.59 8.43 -24.88
CA GLY A 7 15.49 7.91 -26.25
C GLY A 7 14.77 6.55 -26.33
N VAL A 8 14.10 6.11 -25.25
CA VAL A 8 13.47 4.79 -25.15
C VAL A 8 11.97 4.90 -25.39
N ASN A 9 11.47 4.17 -26.40
CA ASN A 9 10.05 4.16 -26.74
C ASN A 9 9.22 3.23 -25.83
N ASN A 10 7.90 3.45 -25.80
CA ASN A 10 6.99 2.67 -24.96
C ASN A 10 7.00 1.17 -25.30
N SER A 11 7.13 0.79 -26.58
CA SER A 11 7.14 -0.62 -26.99
C SER A 11 8.33 -1.38 -26.40
N PHE A 12 9.50 -0.75 -26.38
CA PHE A 12 10.68 -1.29 -25.71
C PHE A 12 10.45 -1.42 -24.20
N VAL A 13 9.92 -0.38 -23.54
CA VAL A 13 9.63 -0.45 -22.10
C VAL A 13 8.70 -1.61 -21.78
N GLN A 14 7.59 -1.75 -22.52
CA GLN A 14 6.64 -2.85 -22.32
C GLN A 14 7.28 -4.22 -22.57
N SER A 15 8.16 -4.36 -23.57
CA SER A 15 8.84 -5.63 -23.81
C SER A 15 9.76 -6.03 -22.65
N GLN A 16 10.43 -5.06 -22.00
CA GLN A 16 11.28 -5.32 -20.85
C GLN A 16 10.48 -5.61 -19.58
N VAL A 17 9.32 -4.98 -19.41
CA VAL A 17 8.36 -5.33 -18.34
C VAL A 17 7.89 -6.77 -18.53
N SER A 18 7.44 -7.15 -19.73
CA SER A 18 7.02 -8.53 -20.02
C SER A 18 8.15 -9.53 -19.83
N ALA A 19 9.37 -9.21 -20.28
CA ALA A 19 10.53 -10.08 -20.07
C ALA A 19 10.84 -10.31 -18.59
N SER A 20 10.72 -9.26 -17.76
CA SER A 20 10.93 -9.35 -16.32
C SER A 20 9.86 -10.20 -15.64
N LEU A 21 8.58 -9.99 -16.01
CA LEU A 21 7.46 -10.77 -15.48
C LEU A 21 7.53 -12.24 -15.90
N ASN A 22 7.98 -12.53 -17.13
CA ASN A 22 8.19 -13.90 -17.59
C ASN A 22 9.34 -14.60 -16.85
N LYS A 23 10.37 -13.85 -16.46
CA LYS A 23 11.55 -14.40 -15.78
C LYS A 23 11.30 -14.63 -14.28
N PHE A 24 10.71 -13.66 -13.60
CA PHE A 24 10.60 -13.66 -12.13
C PHE A 24 9.19 -13.97 -11.63
N GLY A 25 8.18 -13.88 -12.49
CA GLY A 25 6.79 -14.05 -12.12
C GLY A 25 6.12 -12.75 -11.67
N LEU A 26 4.79 -12.84 -11.60
CA LEU A 26 3.89 -11.93 -10.92
C LEU A 26 3.88 -12.22 -9.41
N PRO A 27 3.39 -11.30 -8.57
CA PRO A 27 3.28 -11.55 -7.13
C PRO A 27 2.49 -12.80 -6.75
N SER A 28 1.53 -13.22 -7.60
CA SER A 28 0.71 -14.43 -7.39
C SER A 28 1.42 -15.74 -7.73
N ASN A 29 2.48 -15.72 -8.54
CA ASN A 29 3.18 -16.92 -8.97
C ASN A 29 4.70 -16.87 -8.72
N PHE A 30 5.22 -15.78 -8.17
CA PHE A 30 6.60 -15.63 -7.72
C PHE A 30 7.09 -16.88 -6.99
N ASN A 31 8.24 -17.39 -7.42
CA ASN A 31 8.82 -18.63 -6.91
C ASN A 31 10.30 -18.43 -6.61
N ALA A 32 10.65 -18.43 -5.33
CA ALA A 32 12.03 -18.44 -4.90
C ALA A 32 12.23 -19.40 -3.72
N THR A 33 13.48 -19.78 -3.51
CA THR A 33 13.89 -20.68 -2.43
C THR A 33 14.55 -19.88 -1.33
N ASN A 34 14.23 -20.19 -0.06
CA ASN A 34 14.82 -19.57 1.12
C ASN A 34 14.68 -18.04 1.09
N VAL A 35 13.44 -17.56 0.99
CA VAL A 35 13.16 -16.13 0.95
C VAL A 35 12.09 -15.77 1.99
N ILE A 36 12.34 -14.67 2.70
CA ILE A 36 11.36 -13.99 3.52
C ILE A 36 11.01 -12.64 2.89
N LEU A 37 9.72 -12.34 2.81
CA LEU A 37 9.19 -11.19 2.07
C LEU A 37 8.36 -10.30 3.01
N PRO A 38 9.01 -9.50 3.89
CA PRO A 38 8.33 -8.59 4.80
C PRO A 38 7.73 -7.40 4.05
N ASN A 39 6.51 -7.03 4.41
CA ASN A 39 5.79 -5.86 3.92
C ASN A 39 5.06 -5.17 5.06
N GLY A 40 4.98 -3.84 5.01
CA GLY A 40 4.19 -3.06 5.96
C GLY A 40 2.72 -2.95 5.55
N SER A 41 1.77 -3.05 6.50
CA SER A 41 0.34 -2.94 6.16
C SER A 41 -0.10 -1.51 5.76
N LEU A 42 0.70 -0.49 6.07
CA LEU A 42 0.49 0.90 5.65
C LEU A 42 1.32 1.27 4.41
N ASP A 43 2.17 0.36 3.93
CA ASP A 43 2.96 0.59 2.73
C ASP A 43 2.06 0.45 1.47
N PRO A 44 1.88 1.50 0.65
CA PRO A 44 1.14 1.37 -0.60
C PRO A 44 1.77 0.34 -1.56
N TRP A 45 3.06 0.08 -1.44
CA TRP A 45 3.75 -0.93 -2.25
C TRP A 45 3.44 -2.38 -1.83
N SER A 46 2.88 -2.60 -0.63
CA SER A 46 2.52 -3.94 -0.15
C SER A 46 1.56 -4.68 -1.08
N THR A 47 0.72 -3.94 -1.83
CA THR A 47 -0.22 -4.51 -2.81
C THR A 47 0.48 -5.16 -4.00
N LEU A 48 1.72 -4.75 -4.30
CA LEU A 48 2.54 -5.34 -5.35
C LEU A 48 3.44 -6.47 -4.82
N GLY A 49 3.42 -6.72 -3.51
CA GLY A 49 4.20 -7.77 -2.87
C GLY A 49 3.61 -9.16 -3.08
N CYS A 50 4.45 -10.19 -2.98
CA CYS A 50 3.99 -11.58 -2.96
C CYS A 50 3.40 -11.91 -1.58
N ASN A 51 2.17 -12.41 -1.54
CA ASN A 51 1.52 -12.90 -0.31
C ASN A 51 1.25 -14.42 -0.36
N VAL A 52 2.02 -15.14 -1.16
CA VAL A 52 1.91 -16.59 -1.32
C VAL A 52 2.99 -17.28 -0.50
N THR A 53 2.56 -18.03 0.51
CA THR A 53 3.45 -18.90 1.28
C THR A 53 3.71 -20.19 0.51
N ARG A 54 4.99 -20.61 0.41
CA ARG A 54 5.37 -21.91 -0.15
C ARG A 54 6.29 -22.65 0.80
N ASN A 55 5.81 -23.78 1.32
CA ASN A 55 6.55 -24.59 2.30
C ASN A 55 7.64 -25.45 1.65
N ASP A 56 7.47 -25.83 0.38
CA ASP A 56 8.41 -26.65 -0.39
C ASP A 56 9.69 -25.88 -0.75
N THR A 57 9.58 -24.59 -1.07
CA THR A 57 10.73 -23.72 -1.34
C THR A 57 11.11 -22.83 -0.17
N HIS A 58 10.36 -22.87 0.94
CA HIS A 58 10.58 -21.99 2.08
C HIS A 58 10.50 -20.50 1.70
N GLN A 59 9.39 -20.13 1.04
CA GLN A 59 9.01 -18.76 0.72
C GLN A 59 7.97 -18.26 1.72
N ILE A 60 8.34 -17.27 2.52
CA ILE A 60 7.55 -16.80 3.66
C ILE A 60 7.22 -15.31 3.50
N PRO A 61 6.01 -14.96 3.04
CA PRO A 61 5.54 -13.59 3.11
C PRO A 61 5.17 -13.22 4.55
N VAL A 62 5.49 -11.99 4.95
CA VAL A 62 5.17 -11.47 6.29
C VAL A 62 4.56 -10.09 6.14
N THR A 63 3.41 -9.85 6.77
CA THR A 63 2.83 -8.51 6.84
C THR A 63 2.99 -7.97 8.25
N THR A 64 3.58 -6.78 8.38
CA THR A 64 3.77 -6.07 9.65
C THR A 64 2.62 -5.08 9.87
N PRO A 65 1.72 -5.33 10.84
CA PRO A 65 0.65 -4.40 11.17
C PRO A 65 1.18 -3.02 11.56
N GLY A 66 0.65 -1.96 10.94
CA GLY A 66 1.08 -0.58 11.16
C GLY A 66 2.45 -0.24 10.56
N GLY A 67 3.12 -1.19 9.92
CA GLY A 67 4.40 -0.97 9.26
C GLY A 67 4.25 -0.12 8.00
N ALA A 68 5.15 0.84 7.81
CA ALA A 68 5.33 1.55 6.55
C ALA A 68 6.36 0.83 5.67
N HIS A 69 6.82 1.50 4.60
CA HIS A 69 7.76 0.93 3.65
C HIS A 69 9.06 0.45 4.32
N CYS A 70 9.34 -0.85 4.18
CA CYS A 70 10.54 -1.53 4.68
C CYS A 70 10.85 -1.23 6.16
N VAL A 71 9.81 -1.14 7.01
CA VAL A 71 9.96 -0.74 8.42
C VAL A 71 10.94 -1.64 9.20
N ASP A 72 11.03 -2.91 8.80
CA ASP A 72 11.90 -3.93 9.39
C ASP A 72 13.40 -3.71 9.12
N MET A 73 13.77 -2.85 8.16
CA MET A 73 15.16 -2.56 7.82
C MET A 73 15.75 -1.36 8.60
N TYR A 74 14.92 -0.62 9.34
CA TYR A 74 15.41 0.50 10.14
C TYR A 74 16.06 0.02 11.44
N PRO A 75 17.01 0.80 11.98
CA PRO A 75 17.58 0.51 13.29
C PRO A 75 16.50 0.45 14.36
N TYR A 76 16.65 -0.49 15.29
CA TYR A 76 15.81 -0.57 16.46
C TYR A 76 15.79 0.76 17.23
N ASN A 77 14.61 1.19 17.64
CA ASN A 77 14.44 2.21 18.65
C ASN A 77 13.41 1.77 19.69
N SER A 78 13.49 2.37 20.87
CA SER A 78 12.65 1.98 22.01
C SER A 78 11.17 2.35 21.86
N ILE A 79 10.80 3.06 20.79
CA ILE A 79 9.43 3.54 20.51
C ILE A 79 8.77 2.70 19.40
N GLU A 80 9.51 1.76 18.79
CA GLU A 80 9.00 0.91 17.72
C GLU A 80 7.76 0.10 18.15
N PRO A 81 6.75 -0.04 17.27
CA PRO A 81 5.61 -0.90 17.54
C PRO A 81 6.03 -2.37 17.77
N ASN A 82 5.34 -3.05 18.68
CA ASN A 82 5.57 -4.49 18.96
C ASN A 82 5.50 -5.36 17.69
N ALA A 83 4.66 -5.00 16.73
CA ALA A 83 4.54 -5.67 15.44
C ALA A 83 5.85 -5.63 14.63
N VAL A 84 6.55 -4.50 14.61
CA VAL A 84 7.84 -4.35 13.93
C VAL A 84 8.88 -5.24 14.58
N ASN A 85 8.95 -5.22 15.92
CA ASN A 85 9.87 -6.06 16.66
C ASN A 85 9.62 -7.57 16.39
N TYR A 86 8.35 -7.99 16.36
CA TYR A 86 7.99 -9.36 15.98
C TYR A 86 8.47 -9.73 14.57
N THR A 87 8.22 -8.87 13.58
CA THR A 87 8.68 -9.11 12.20
C THR A 87 10.20 -9.22 12.14
N VAL A 88 10.94 -8.33 12.78
CA VAL A 88 12.42 -8.36 12.81
C VAL A 88 12.93 -9.66 13.46
N HIS A 89 12.31 -10.10 14.55
CA HIS A 89 12.66 -11.37 15.19
C HIS A 89 12.42 -12.57 14.27
N LEU A 90 11.30 -12.58 13.55
CA LEU A 90 10.98 -13.63 12.58
C LEU A 90 11.97 -13.63 11.41
N VAL A 91 12.26 -12.46 10.82
CA VAL A 91 13.30 -12.32 9.78
C VAL A 91 14.64 -12.87 10.25
N ARG A 92 15.04 -12.54 11.48
CA ARG A 92 16.28 -13.07 12.06
C ARG A 92 16.23 -14.60 12.21
N GLN A 93 15.12 -15.18 12.64
CA GLN A 93 14.97 -16.64 12.76
C GLN A 93 15.11 -17.34 11.41
N GLU A 94 14.48 -16.80 10.37
CA GLU A 94 14.56 -17.37 9.02
C GLU A 94 15.98 -17.27 8.44
N VAL A 95 16.65 -16.13 8.62
CA VAL A 95 18.07 -15.99 8.22
C VAL A 95 18.95 -17.02 8.93
N MET A 96 18.76 -17.24 10.22
CA MET A 96 19.51 -18.26 10.97
C MET A 96 19.18 -19.67 10.47
N TYR A 97 17.92 -19.95 10.13
CA TYR A 97 17.53 -21.21 9.49
C TYR A 97 18.26 -21.41 8.15
N TYR A 98 18.33 -20.39 7.29
CA TYR A 98 19.05 -20.48 6.01
C TYR A 98 20.55 -20.73 6.19
N LEU A 99 21.18 -20.10 7.18
CA LEU A 99 22.60 -20.30 7.48
C LEU A 99 22.89 -21.69 8.07
N ASN A 100 21.98 -22.22 8.88
CA ASN A 100 22.13 -23.53 9.53
C ASN A 100 21.81 -24.71 8.60
N GLN A 101 21.25 -24.46 7.42
CA GLN A 101 20.94 -25.49 6.42
C GLN A 101 22.15 -25.97 5.61
N THR A 102 23.40 -25.59 5.95
CA THR A 102 24.59 -26.17 5.32
C THR A 102 24.68 -27.68 5.61
N PRO A 103 24.65 -28.57 4.61
CA PRO A 103 25.05 -29.95 4.81
C PRO A 103 26.57 -29.96 4.98
N SER A 104 27.05 -30.06 6.23
CA SER A 104 28.39 -30.58 6.47
C SER A 104 28.35 -32.07 6.16
N ASN A 105 28.69 -32.46 4.93
CA ASN A 105 29.44 -33.67 4.55
C ASN A 105 29.35 -33.89 3.02
N ASN A 106 30.47 -33.61 2.35
CA ASN A 106 30.83 -34.04 1.00
C ASN A 106 30.10 -33.41 -0.21
N VAL A 107 30.52 -32.19 -0.58
CA VAL A 107 30.63 -31.77 -1.98
C VAL A 107 31.99 -31.11 -2.18
N SER A 108 32.90 -31.79 -2.86
CA SER A 108 34.11 -31.20 -3.47
C SER A 108 33.84 -30.94 -4.96
N PRO A 109 34.52 -29.98 -5.60
CA PRO A 109 34.10 -28.59 -5.71
C PRO A 109 33.61 -28.28 -7.14
N SER A 110 32.44 -27.67 -7.31
CA SER A 110 32.11 -26.99 -8.56
C SER A 110 30.97 -25.99 -8.37
N ASN A 111 31.32 -24.71 -8.57
CA ASN A 111 30.47 -23.53 -8.63
C ASN A 111 29.80 -23.05 -7.33
N SER A 112 30.60 -22.80 -6.29
CA SER A 112 30.37 -21.57 -5.53
C SER A 112 30.62 -20.39 -6.48
N PRO A 113 29.76 -19.36 -6.55
CA PRO A 113 30.19 -18.09 -7.13
C PRO A 113 31.47 -17.70 -6.40
N ALA A 114 32.53 -17.40 -7.14
CA ALA A 114 33.76 -16.89 -6.54
C ALA A 114 33.38 -15.74 -5.59
N SER A 115 33.93 -15.74 -4.37
CA SER A 115 33.89 -14.54 -3.54
C SER A 115 34.35 -13.37 -4.41
N PRO A 116 33.63 -12.22 -4.42
CA PRO A 116 34.04 -11.10 -5.24
C PRO A 116 35.47 -10.75 -4.83
N THR A 117 36.40 -10.84 -5.78
CA THR A 117 37.72 -10.24 -5.64
C THR A 117 37.50 -8.78 -5.30
N SER A 118 38.22 -8.27 -4.30
CA SER A 118 38.23 -6.83 -4.02
C SER A 118 38.50 -6.10 -5.34
N PRO A 119 37.71 -5.08 -5.71
CA PRO A 119 37.95 -4.35 -6.93
C PRO A 119 39.41 -3.88 -6.94
N ALA A 120 40.12 -4.08 -8.06
CA ALA A 120 41.39 -3.40 -8.24
C ALA A 120 41.15 -1.90 -8.02
N SER A 121 42.02 -1.26 -7.24
CA SER A 121 41.94 0.19 -7.00
C SER A 121 41.84 0.89 -8.35
N SER A 122 40.68 1.48 -8.64
CA SER A 122 40.50 2.26 -9.86
C SER A 122 41.45 3.44 -9.81
N ASN A 123 42.25 3.64 -10.85
CA ASN A 123 42.88 4.94 -11.06
C ASN A 123 41.76 5.97 -11.11
N SER A 124 41.91 7.05 -10.34
CA SER A 124 40.94 8.15 -10.35
C SER A 124 40.75 8.63 -11.80
N PRO A 125 39.50 8.76 -12.29
CA PRO A 125 39.27 9.32 -13.60
C PRO A 125 39.84 10.74 -13.65
N ALA A 126 40.41 11.12 -14.80
CA ALA A 126 40.82 12.50 -15.03
C ALA A 126 39.61 13.42 -14.78
N SER A 127 39.83 14.53 -14.06
CA SER A 127 38.76 15.50 -13.78
C SER A 127 38.13 15.98 -15.09
N PRO A 128 36.80 16.03 -15.20
CA PRO A 128 36.15 16.54 -16.40
C PRO A 128 36.49 18.02 -16.58
N SER A 129 36.70 18.42 -17.84
CA SER A 129 36.82 19.83 -18.22
C SER A 129 35.57 20.59 -17.78
N SER A 130 35.74 21.82 -17.30
CA SER A 130 34.63 22.69 -16.89
C SER A 130 33.64 22.86 -18.06
N PRO A 131 32.31 22.73 -17.83
CA PRO A 131 31.34 22.97 -18.88
C PRO A 131 31.39 24.45 -19.32
N THR A 132 31.27 24.69 -20.62
CA THR A 132 31.03 26.04 -21.15
C THR A 132 29.73 26.60 -20.58
N SER A 133 29.73 27.86 -20.14
CA SER A 133 28.55 28.52 -19.58
C SER A 133 27.37 28.47 -20.56
N PRO A 134 26.15 28.15 -20.10
CA PRO A 134 24.98 28.13 -20.96
C PRO A 134 24.66 29.55 -21.46
N ASN A 135 24.16 29.65 -22.69
CA ASN A 135 23.58 30.90 -23.19
C ASN A 135 22.35 31.27 -22.36
N SER A 136 22.11 32.58 -22.19
CA SER A 136 20.92 33.09 -21.51
C SER A 136 19.63 32.58 -22.18
N PRO A 137 18.61 32.18 -21.41
CA PRO A 137 17.35 31.72 -21.98
C PRO A 137 16.63 32.87 -22.70
N ALA A 138 15.92 32.53 -23.78
CA ALA A 138 15.03 33.47 -24.44
C ALA A 138 13.90 33.88 -23.49
N SER A 139 13.48 35.15 -23.55
CA SER A 139 12.35 35.66 -22.75
C SER A 139 11.05 34.91 -23.10
N PRO A 140 10.19 34.60 -22.11
CA PRO A 140 8.93 33.92 -22.37
C PRO A 140 7.96 34.81 -23.17
N SER A 141 7.17 34.18 -24.05
CA SER A 141 6.05 34.84 -24.73
C SER A 141 4.93 35.20 -23.76
N SER A 142 4.22 36.29 -24.01
CA SER A 142 3.05 36.70 -23.22
C SER A 142 1.94 35.62 -23.24
N PRO A 143 1.24 35.39 -22.12
CA PRO A 143 0.17 34.40 -22.05
C PRO A 143 -1.03 34.81 -22.93
N ALA A 144 -1.74 33.81 -23.46
CA ALA A 144 -3.00 34.01 -24.17
C ALA A 144 -4.09 34.50 -23.19
N SER A 145 -5.03 35.32 -23.69
CA SER A 145 -6.17 35.79 -22.89
C SER A 145 -7.13 34.64 -22.56
N PRO A 146 -7.76 34.63 -21.38
CA PRO A 146 -8.71 33.58 -20.99
C PRO A 146 -9.99 33.63 -21.83
N ASN A 147 -10.63 32.47 -22.01
CA ASN A 147 -11.95 32.37 -22.63
C ASN A 147 -13.06 32.86 -21.70
N SER A 148 -14.15 33.37 -22.27
CA SER A 148 -15.36 33.77 -21.53
C SER A 148 -16.04 32.57 -20.84
N PRO A 149 -16.63 32.77 -19.64
CA PRO A 149 -17.34 31.72 -18.93
C PRO A 149 -18.63 31.28 -19.64
N ALA A 150 -19.04 30.03 -19.42
CA ALA A 150 -20.28 29.48 -19.95
C ALA A 150 -21.51 30.00 -19.17
N SER A 151 -22.65 30.14 -19.85
CA SER A 151 -23.92 30.58 -19.26
C SER A 151 -24.51 29.52 -18.30
N PRO A 152 -25.20 29.92 -17.22
CA PRO A 152 -25.83 29.00 -16.28
C PRO A 152 -27.03 28.26 -16.89
N SER A 153 -27.34 27.07 -16.36
CA SER A 153 -28.52 26.27 -16.72
C SER A 153 -29.79 26.75 -16.01
N SER A 154 -30.96 26.52 -16.63
CA SER A 154 -32.28 26.88 -16.08
C SER A 154 -32.69 26.02 -14.86
N PRO A 155 -33.46 26.57 -13.91
CA PRO A 155 -33.93 25.82 -12.74
C PRO A 155 -35.04 24.81 -13.09
N ALA A 156 -35.20 23.79 -12.25
CA ALA A 156 -36.25 22.77 -12.37
C ALA A 156 -37.62 23.27 -11.89
N SER A 157 -38.70 22.71 -12.47
CA SER A 157 -40.09 23.04 -12.13
C SER A 157 -40.55 22.46 -10.77
N PRO A 158 -41.47 23.12 -10.05
CA PRO A 158 -42.00 22.62 -8.78
C PRO A 158 -43.00 21.47 -8.95
N ASN A 159 -43.15 20.64 -7.91
CA ASN A 159 -44.11 19.53 -7.84
C ASN A 159 -45.54 20.01 -7.50
N SER A 160 -46.55 19.26 -7.96
CA SER A 160 -47.97 19.53 -7.72
C SER A 160 -48.44 19.18 -6.30
N PRO A 161 -49.43 19.89 -5.73
CA PRO A 161 -49.96 19.62 -4.39
C PRO A 161 -50.86 18.37 -4.34
N THR A 162 -50.87 17.69 -3.20
CA THR A 162 -51.74 16.55 -2.88
C THR A 162 -53.10 16.98 -2.31
N SER A 163 -54.17 16.25 -2.67
CA SER A 163 -55.56 16.52 -2.23
C SER A 163 -55.83 16.24 -0.74
N PRO A 164 -56.81 16.93 -0.11
CA PRO A 164 -57.16 16.74 1.29
C PRO A 164 -58.07 15.51 1.54
N THR A 165 -57.89 14.88 2.70
CA THR A 165 -58.68 13.74 3.22
C THR A 165 -59.97 14.20 3.94
N PRO A 166 -61.10 13.47 3.84
CA PRO A 166 -62.34 13.79 4.56
C PRO A 166 -62.34 13.38 6.05
N PRO A 167 -63.20 13.99 6.90
CA PRO A 167 -63.20 13.76 8.36
C PRO A 167 -63.98 12.50 8.81
N PRO A 168 -63.65 11.92 9.98
CA PRO A 168 -64.32 10.73 10.52
C PRO A 168 -65.61 11.02 11.33
N SER A 169 -66.57 10.09 11.26
CA SER A 169 -67.87 10.07 11.97
C SER A 169 -67.77 9.60 13.43
N GLN A 170 -68.62 10.18 14.29
CA GLN A 170 -68.77 9.88 15.71
C GLN A 170 -69.63 8.61 15.94
N HIS A 171 -69.11 7.63 16.70
CA HIS A 171 -69.94 6.62 17.35
C HIS A 171 -69.41 6.26 18.74
N GLN A 172 -70.38 6.00 19.63
CA GLN A 172 -70.28 5.89 21.08
C GLN A 172 -69.71 4.54 21.55
N GLY A 173 -69.07 4.56 22.73
CA GLY A 173 -69.35 3.58 23.77
C GLY A 173 -68.38 2.40 23.98
N ALA A 174 -68.02 2.23 25.25
CA ALA A 174 -67.57 1.02 25.96
C ALA A 174 -66.06 0.67 25.99
N SER A 175 -65.50 0.85 27.19
CA SER A 175 -64.75 -0.13 28.02
C SER A 175 -63.77 -1.10 27.33
N MET A 176 -62.52 -1.14 27.82
CA MET A 176 -61.82 -2.36 28.30
C MET A 176 -60.42 -2.01 28.85
N THR A 177 -60.29 -2.17 30.16
CA THR A 177 -59.17 -2.70 30.97
C THR A 177 -57.74 -2.87 30.41
N SER A 178 -56.78 -2.51 31.28
CA SER A 178 -55.48 -3.17 31.56
C SER A 178 -54.31 -3.03 30.56
N VAL A 179 -53.35 -2.13 30.84
CA VAL A 179 -51.90 -2.31 30.57
C VAL A 179 -51.11 -1.55 31.65
N SER A 180 -50.72 -2.21 32.75
CA SER A 180 -49.41 -2.81 33.05
C SER A 180 -48.32 -1.83 33.53
N LEU A 181 -48.06 -1.90 34.83
CA LEU A 181 -47.22 -1.06 35.71
C LEU A 181 -45.70 -1.30 35.54
N ALA A 182 -45.21 -1.59 34.34
CA ALA A 182 -43.83 -2.06 34.12
C ALA A 182 -42.89 -1.08 33.42
N THR A 183 -43.37 0.07 32.93
CA THR A 183 -42.54 1.01 32.14
C THR A 183 -41.97 2.20 32.93
N PHE A 184 -42.30 2.36 34.21
CA PHE A 184 -41.81 3.48 35.02
C PHE A 184 -40.57 3.21 35.88
N LEU A 185 -40.06 1.96 35.95
CA LEU A 185 -38.90 1.61 36.79
C LEU A 185 -37.59 1.32 36.05
N LEU A 186 -37.59 1.19 34.72
CA LEU A 186 -36.33 1.07 33.95
C LEU A 186 -35.72 2.41 33.54
N GLY A 187 -36.48 3.51 33.60
CA GLY A 187 -35.98 4.85 33.28
C GLY A 187 -35.15 5.52 34.38
N LEU A 188 -35.19 5.01 35.62
CA LEU A 188 -34.53 5.64 36.78
C LEU A 188 -33.18 5.00 37.16
N ILE A 189 -32.80 3.86 36.56
CA ILE A 189 -31.54 3.17 36.90
C ILE A 189 -30.37 3.59 35.97
N ILE A 190 -30.63 4.18 34.80
CA ILE A 190 -29.57 4.50 33.84
C ILE A 190 -28.82 5.83 34.17
N THR A 191 -29.35 6.68 35.05
CA THR A 191 -28.72 7.97 35.37
C THR A 191 -27.71 7.93 36.54
N ILE A 192 -27.46 6.77 37.17
CA ILE A 192 -26.54 6.67 38.35
C ILE A 192 -25.18 6.03 37.99
N LYS A 193 -24.88 5.77 36.71
CA LYS A 193 -23.59 5.15 36.30
C LYS A 193 -22.82 5.95 35.25
N CYS A 194 -22.78 7.27 35.41
CA CYS A 194 -21.80 8.16 34.81
C CYS A 194 -21.39 9.25 35.83
N CYS A 195 -20.63 8.81 36.83
CA CYS A 195 -19.53 9.53 37.48
C CYS A 195 -18.45 8.49 37.76
#